data_AF-A0A9D9XVS4-F1
#
_entry.id   AF-A0A9D9XVS4-F1
#
_cell.length_a   1.000
_cell.length_b   1.000
_cell.length_c   1.000
_cell.angle_alpha   90.00
_cell.angle_beta   90.00
_cell.angle_gamma   90.00
#
_symmetry.space_group_name_H-M   'P 1'
#
loop_
_entity.id
_entity.type
_entity.pdbx_description
1 polymer ?
#
loop_
_entity_poly.entity_id
_entity_poly.type
_entity_poly.pdbx_seq_one_letter_code
_entity_poly.pdbx_strand_id
1 'polypeptide(L)'
;MPHQSPRPIVPRSRRLIACAFVCAMVLPAASWAVDWGKTAAAEVSLFYPGQMSWEKVLTASSHKGATKFRAGETCHDCHRDEEAEMGASQAQLTGFAGRNAVTVQLRAAVQGDSLHLQMSGPAVDGKAPSVAIMLGNEALKSTAQAGCWAACHDDAPGMASDSGQKLGKYLPRSRSRNTATGGGDSVRPQAELDVALAAGEFLDVLEIEASGTGERGHVLDKLHMGELVGAASMRIENGRWVAEIQRPLQAAGSGQIALEAGKVYHLGIALHDPGSEGRDHLVSLARSLSIGSGSADIVAASQ
;
A
#
# COMPACT_ATOMS: atom_id res chain seq x y z
N MET A 1 -89.69 13.06 25.04
CA MET A 1 -88.23 13.29 25.21
C MET A 1 -87.56 11.92 25.24
N PRO A 2 -86.77 11.54 24.22
CA PRO A 2 -86.22 10.21 24.11
C PRO A 2 -84.88 10.08 24.86
N HIS A 3 -84.71 8.92 25.49
CA HIS A 3 -83.47 8.40 26.07
C HIS A 3 -82.31 8.49 25.06
N GLN A 4 -81.21 9.14 25.44
CA GLN A 4 -79.93 9.03 24.73
C GLN A 4 -79.03 8.02 25.46
N SER A 5 -78.52 7.10 24.65
CA SER A 5 -77.74 5.92 25.01
C SER A 5 -76.32 6.25 25.52
N PRO A 6 -75.73 5.43 26.41
CA PRO A 6 -74.36 5.62 26.87
C PRO A 6 -73.34 5.26 25.76
N ARG A 7 -72.31 6.10 25.62
CA ARG A 7 -71.20 5.91 24.67
C ARG A 7 -70.27 4.76 25.13
N PRO A 8 -69.65 4.00 24.20
CA PRO A 8 -68.74 2.91 24.56
C PRO A 8 -67.40 3.45 25.08
N ILE A 9 -66.87 2.79 26.12
CA ILE A 9 -65.53 3.03 26.67
C ILE A 9 -64.53 2.30 25.76
N VAL A 10 -63.64 3.06 25.12
CA VAL A 10 -62.53 2.50 24.32
C VAL A 10 -61.36 2.17 25.26
N PRO A 11 -60.82 0.93 25.26
CA PRO A 11 -59.67 0.59 26.11
C PRO A 11 -58.38 1.24 25.55
N ARG A 12 -57.64 1.91 26.44
CA ARG A 12 -56.30 2.45 26.17
C ARG A 12 -55.34 1.31 25.82
N SER A 13 -54.86 1.28 24.58
CA SER A 13 -53.82 0.38 24.10
C SER A 13 -52.52 0.59 24.88
N ARG A 14 -52.09 -0.42 25.64
CA ARG A 14 -50.74 -0.48 26.24
C ARG A 14 -49.72 -0.58 25.10
N ARG A 15 -48.92 0.47 24.89
CA ARG A 15 -47.74 0.41 24.01
C ARG A 15 -46.68 -0.45 24.70
N LEU A 16 -46.45 -1.65 24.17
CA LEU A 16 -45.29 -2.48 24.52
C LEU A 16 -44.05 -1.81 23.93
N ILE A 17 -43.14 -1.38 24.78
CA ILE A 17 -41.80 -0.94 24.39
C ILE A 17 -41.00 -2.22 24.15
N ALA A 18 -40.76 -2.55 22.89
CA ALA A 18 -39.82 -3.60 22.51
C ALA A 18 -38.41 -3.05 22.68
N CYS A 19 -37.71 -3.45 23.75
CA CYS A 19 -36.27 -3.30 23.86
C CYS A 19 -35.62 -4.20 22.80
N ALA A 20 -35.24 -3.62 21.66
CA ALA A 20 -34.37 -4.27 20.71
C ALA A 20 -32.97 -4.40 21.34
N PHE A 21 -32.66 -5.59 21.84
CA PHE A 21 -31.28 -5.98 22.13
C PHE A 21 -30.52 -6.03 20.80
N VAL A 22 -29.79 -4.97 20.49
CA VAL A 22 -28.79 -4.99 19.42
C VAL A 22 -27.64 -5.85 19.95
N CYS A 23 -27.68 -7.14 19.61
CA CYS A 23 -26.53 -8.01 19.78
C CYS A 23 -25.48 -7.54 18.77
N ALA A 24 -24.47 -6.80 19.24
CA ALA A 24 -23.30 -6.48 18.43
C ALA A 24 -22.66 -7.81 18.02
N MET A 25 -22.88 -8.24 16.77
CA MET A 25 -22.17 -9.38 16.22
C MET A 25 -20.70 -8.98 16.11
N VAL A 26 -19.88 -9.46 17.05
CA VAL A 26 -18.44 -9.48 16.89
C VAL A 26 -18.17 -10.47 15.77
N LEU A 27 -17.97 -9.96 14.55
CA LEU A 27 -17.50 -10.78 13.44
C LEU A 27 -16.17 -11.39 13.87
N PRO A 28 -16.00 -12.74 13.87
CA PRO A 28 -14.70 -13.32 14.12
C PRO A 28 -13.74 -12.77 13.06
N ALA A 29 -12.58 -12.27 13.51
CA ALA A 29 -11.47 -11.98 12.62
C ALA A 29 -11.27 -13.20 11.73
N ALA A 30 -11.10 -13.00 10.42
CA ALA A 30 -10.79 -14.09 9.51
C ALA A 30 -9.62 -14.87 10.10
N SER A 31 -9.84 -16.11 10.53
CA SER A 31 -8.75 -16.93 11.05
C SER A 31 -7.94 -17.38 9.84
N TRP A 32 -7.00 -16.55 9.39
CA TRP A 32 -5.98 -17.00 8.47
C TRP A 32 -5.28 -18.16 9.17
N ALA A 33 -5.15 -19.30 8.52
CA ALA A 33 -4.56 -20.48 9.16
C ALA A 33 -3.03 -20.34 9.37
N VAL A 34 -2.47 -19.14 9.18
CA VAL A 34 -1.06 -18.78 9.38
C VAL A 34 -0.77 -18.60 10.86
N ASP A 35 0.30 -19.24 11.35
CA ASP A 35 0.83 -19.04 12.69
C ASP A 35 1.89 -17.93 12.67
N TRP A 36 1.44 -16.69 12.88
CA TRP A 36 2.32 -15.53 12.91
C TRP A 36 3.41 -15.63 13.98
N GLY A 37 3.19 -16.37 15.07
CA GLY A 37 4.17 -16.60 16.13
C GLY A 37 5.39 -17.40 15.66
N LYS A 38 5.25 -18.19 14.59
CA LYS A 38 6.34 -18.96 13.95
C LYS A 38 6.93 -18.28 12.71
N THR A 39 6.37 -17.15 12.30
CA THR A 39 6.85 -16.40 11.13
C THR A 39 7.91 -15.39 11.57
N ALA A 40 9.02 -15.24 10.86
CA ALA A 40 9.99 -14.20 11.18
C ALA A 40 9.42 -12.80 10.87
N ALA A 41 9.65 -11.83 11.77
CA ALA A 41 9.37 -10.43 11.49
C ALA A 41 10.60 -9.71 10.95
N ALA A 42 10.41 -8.98 9.86
CA ALA A 42 11.35 -7.99 9.38
C ALA A 42 10.93 -6.61 9.90
N GLU A 43 11.87 -5.87 10.48
CA GLU A 43 11.67 -4.44 10.75
C GLU A 43 11.85 -3.66 9.45
N VAL A 44 10.87 -2.82 9.12
CA VAL A 44 10.85 -1.98 7.93
C VAL A 44 10.71 -0.53 8.36
N SER A 45 11.73 0.27 8.10
CA SER A 45 11.69 1.71 8.29
C SER A 45 10.93 2.36 7.15
N LEU A 46 9.95 3.20 7.50
CA LEU A 46 9.28 4.11 6.60
C LEU A 46 9.60 5.53 7.00
N PHE A 47 9.69 6.41 6.01
CA PHE A 47 10.03 7.81 6.20
C PHE A 47 9.26 8.69 5.23
N TYR A 48 9.17 9.96 5.57
CA TYR A 48 8.52 10.95 4.73
C TYR A 48 9.41 11.23 3.51
N PRO A 49 8.98 10.92 2.28
CA PRO A 49 9.87 10.97 1.13
C PRO A 49 10.20 12.41 0.72
N GLY A 50 11.44 12.61 0.32
CA GLY A 50 11.88 13.88 -0.24
C GLY A 50 11.34 14.14 -1.65
N GLN A 51 11.28 15.41 -2.02
CA GLN A 51 10.87 15.84 -3.36
C GLN A 51 12.02 15.68 -4.36
N MET A 52 12.18 14.48 -4.89
CA MET A 52 13.21 14.16 -5.87
C MET A 52 12.61 13.55 -7.13
N SER A 53 13.08 14.00 -8.29
CA SER A 53 12.74 13.42 -9.59
C SER A 53 13.69 12.28 -9.98
N TRP A 54 13.24 11.38 -10.85
CA TRP A 54 14.06 10.32 -11.43
C TRP A 54 15.35 10.85 -12.04
N GLU A 55 15.29 11.95 -12.78
CA GLU A 55 16.46 12.57 -13.41
C GLU A 55 17.44 13.10 -12.36
N LYS A 56 16.97 13.73 -11.28
CA LYS A 56 17.84 14.22 -10.20
C LYS A 56 18.52 13.08 -9.46
N VAL A 57 17.78 12.04 -9.07
CA VAL A 57 18.33 10.87 -8.34
C VAL A 57 19.29 10.07 -9.22
N LEU A 58 19.04 9.99 -10.52
CA LEU A 58 19.92 9.28 -11.44
C LEU A 58 21.03 10.16 -12.02
N THR A 59 21.15 11.44 -11.67
CA THR A 59 22.28 12.26 -12.17
C THR A 59 23.47 12.17 -11.22
N ALA A 60 24.61 11.65 -11.70
CA ALA A 60 25.78 11.39 -10.85
C ALA A 60 26.39 12.64 -10.19
N SER A 61 26.25 13.81 -10.82
CA SER A 61 26.65 15.09 -10.22
C SER A 61 25.71 15.59 -9.13
N SER A 62 24.48 15.06 -9.06
CA SER A 62 23.43 15.46 -8.11
C SER A 62 23.23 14.44 -6.99
N HIS A 63 23.43 13.16 -7.26
CA HIS A 63 23.33 12.08 -6.28
C HIS A 63 24.43 11.04 -6.54
N LYS A 64 25.27 10.80 -5.53
CA LYS A 64 26.42 9.89 -5.65
C LYS A 64 26.01 8.43 -5.86
N GLY A 65 24.80 8.05 -5.42
CA GLY A 65 24.25 6.70 -5.60
C GLY A 65 23.82 6.39 -7.03
N ALA A 66 23.67 7.39 -7.91
CA ALA A 66 23.21 7.22 -9.28
C ALA A 66 24.01 6.17 -10.09
N THR A 67 25.33 6.16 -9.95
CA THR A 67 26.20 5.20 -10.66
C THR A 67 25.99 3.78 -10.15
N LYS A 68 25.84 3.62 -8.84
CA LYS A 68 25.62 2.33 -8.18
C LYS A 68 24.23 1.76 -8.50
N PHE A 69 23.21 2.60 -8.48
CA PHE A 69 21.85 2.21 -8.84
C PHE A 69 21.78 1.64 -10.26
N ARG A 70 22.40 2.34 -11.23
CA ARG A 70 22.53 1.87 -12.61
C ARG A 70 23.28 0.55 -12.73
N ALA A 71 24.22 0.29 -11.81
CA ALA A 71 25.00 -0.95 -11.78
C ALA A 71 24.23 -2.13 -11.15
N GLY A 72 23.09 -1.89 -10.50
CA GLY A 72 22.29 -2.95 -9.89
C GLY A 72 21.99 -2.77 -8.41
N GLU A 73 22.64 -1.84 -7.71
CA GLU A 73 22.34 -1.57 -6.29
C GLU A 73 20.93 -0.97 -6.14
N THR A 74 20.29 -1.23 -5.00
CA THR A 74 18.99 -0.64 -4.65
C THR A 74 19.16 0.65 -3.85
N CYS A 75 18.11 1.45 -3.74
CA CYS A 75 18.12 2.58 -2.81
C CYS A 75 18.35 2.11 -1.36
N HIS A 76 17.80 0.94 -1.00
CA HIS A 76 17.98 0.32 0.32
C HIS A 76 19.44 -0.05 0.60
N ASP A 77 20.18 -0.58 -0.37
CA ASP A 77 21.60 -0.95 -0.18
C ASP A 77 22.47 0.26 0.18
N CYS A 78 22.11 1.45 -0.30
CA CYS A 78 22.82 2.70 -0.02
C CYS A 78 22.30 3.45 1.21
N HIS A 79 20.99 3.46 1.44
CA HIS A 79 20.31 4.34 2.40
C HIS A 79 19.66 3.63 3.59
N ARG A 80 19.85 2.30 3.72
CA ARG A 80 19.52 1.60 4.97
C ARG A 80 20.13 2.33 6.16
N ASP A 81 19.36 2.43 7.23
CA ASP A 81 19.75 3.08 8.49
C ASP A 81 19.79 4.64 8.41
N GLU A 82 19.55 5.24 7.24
CA GLU A 82 19.47 6.71 7.05
C GLU A 82 18.01 7.22 6.93
N GLU A 83 17.01 6.33 6.93
CA GLU A 83 15.62 6.67 6.58
C GLU A 83 15.01 7.73 7.49
N ALA A 84 15.26 7.64 8.80
CA ALA A 84 14.77 8.62 9.77
C ALA A 84 15.37 10.02 9.56
N GLU A 85 16.65 10.09 9.22
CA GLU A 85 17.33 11.35 8.91
C GLU A 85 16.82 11.94 7.59
N MET A 86 16.65 11.08 6.56
CA MET A 86 16.05 11.49 5.29
C MET A 86 14.66 12.09 5.49
N GLY A 87 13.81 11.44 6.30
CA GLY A 87 12.50 11.97 6.66
C GLY A 87 12.58 13.29 7.42
N ALA A 88 13.47 13.40 8.41
CA ALA A 88 13.64 14.61 9.21
C ALA A 88 14.17 15.81 8.41
N SER A 89 14.93 15.56 7.35
CA SER A 89 15.46 16.61 6.46
C SER A 89 14.39 17.28 5.59
N GLN A 90 13.15 16.77 5.59
CA GLN A 90 12.04 17.36 4.85
C GLN A 90 11.39 18.50 5.64
N ALA A 91 11.38 19.70 5.06
CA ALA A 91 10.79 20.87 5.70
C ALA A 91 9.25 20.82 5.69
N GLN A 92 8.64 21.34 6.77
CA GLN A 92 7.19 21.59 6.89
C GLN A 92 6.30 20.33 6.76
N LEU A 93 6.54 19.35 7.64
CA LEU A 93 5.67 18.19 7.76
C LEU A 93 4.32 18.58 8.37
N THR A 94 3.31 18.77 7.51
CA THR A 94 1.91 18.97 7.94
C THR A 94 1.15 17.65 8.07
N GLY A 95 1.62 16.61 7.38
CA GLY A 95 1.03 15.27 7.40
C GLY A 95 1.53 14.35 8.54
N PHE A 96 0.85 13.21 8.69
CA PHE A 96 1.23 12.09 9.57
C PHE A 96 1.45 12.43 11.06
N ALA A 97 0.70 13.41 11.58
CA ALA A 97 0.85 13.97 12.94
C ALA A 97 2.28 14.50 13.23
N GLY A 98 2.96 15.04 12.21
CA GLY A 98 4.31 15.57 12.32
C GLY A 98 5.41 14.49 12.41
N ARG A 99 5.04 13.21 12.30
CA ARG A 99 6.00 12.12 12.21
C ARG A 99 6.72 12.17 10.87
N ASN A 100 8.03 12.03 10.92
CA ASN A 100 8.90 12.00 9.75
C ASN A 100 9.37 10.59 9.39
N ALA A 101 9.23 9.64 10.32
CA ALA A 101 9.55 8.24 10.13
C ALA A 101 8.81 7.36 11.15
N VAL A 102 8.70 6.07 10.83
CA VAL A 102 8.19 5.02 11.70
C VAL A 102 8.79 3.68 11.29
N THR A 103 9.05 2.81 12.25
CA THR A 103 9.41 1.41 11.97
C THR A 103 8.20 0.52 12.19
N VAL A 104 7.92 -0.35 11.23
CA VAL A 104 6.85 -1.35 11.28
C VAL A 104 7.43 -2.75 11.19
N GLN A 105 6.72 -3.72 11.76
CA GLN A 105 7.02 -5.13 11.56
C GLN A 105 6.27 -5.63 10.34
N LEU A 106 6.96 -6.34 9.44
CA LEU A 106 6.39 -7.07 8.33
C LEU A 106 6.71 -8.57 8.49
N ARG A 107 5.67 -9.41 8.38
CA ARG A 107 5.77 -10.86 8.30
C ARG A 107 5.16 -11.33 6.98
N ALA A 108 5.73 -12.37 6.40
CA ALA A 108 5.21 -12.99 5.20
C ALA A 108 5.20 -14.51 5.35
N ALA A 109 4.16 -15.15 4.83
CA ALA A 109 4.03 -16.61 4.82
C ALA A 109 3.34 -17.06 3.53
N VAL A 110 3.66 -18.27 3.11
CA VAL A 110 2.87 -18.99 2.10
C VAL A 110 2.03 -20.03 2.82
N GLN A 111 0.73 -20.04 2.57
CA GLN A 111 -0.17 -21.06 3.07
C GLN A 111 -1.11 -21.49 1.95
N GLY A 112 -1.13 -22.80 1.65
CA GLY A 112 -1.77 -23.32 0.45
C GLY A 112 -1.26 -22.58 -0.79
N ASP A 113 -2.18 -22.12 -1.64
CA ASP A 113 -1.86 -21.39 -2.88
C ASP A 113 -1.87 -19.86 -2.70
N SER A 114 -1.67 -19.36 -1.47
CA SER A 114 -1.75 -17.92 -1.16
C SER A 114 -0.50 -17.38 -0.48
N LEU A 115 -0.14 -16.14 -0.84
CA LEU A 115 0.74 -15.28 -0.07
C LEU A 115 -0.09 -14.57 1.01
N HIS A 116 0.41 -14.61 2.25
CA HIS A 116 -0.10 -13.85 3.38
C HIS A 116 0.94 -12.85 3.85
N LEU A 117 0.52 -11.61 4.05
CA LEU A 117 1.34 -10.55 4.62
C LEU A 117 0.66 -10.02 5.89
N GLN A 118 1.40 -9.90 6.98
CA GLN A 118 0.99 -9.18 8.17
C GLN A 118 1.94 -8.01 8.40
N MET A 119 1.37 -6.84 8.64
CA MET A 119 2.10 -5.67 9.05
C MET A 119 1.58 -5.16 10.39
N SER A 120 2.47 -4.65 11.24
CA SER A 120 2.05 -3.94 12.45
C SER A 120 2.92 -2.75 12.78
N GLY A 121 2.29 -1.71 13.32
CA GLY A 121 2.96 -0.48 13.73
C GLY A 121 2.22 0.24 14.85
N PRO A 122 2.80 1.32 15.39
CA PRO A 122 2.14 2.11 16.43
C PRO A 122 0.88 2.79 15.88
N ALA A 123 -0.23 2.67 16.61
CA ALA A 123 -1.43 3.46 16.34
C ALA A 123 -1.23 4.89 16.88
N VAL A 124 -1.76 5.88 16.18
CA VAL A 124 -1.74 7.28 16.60
C VAL A 124 -3.16 7.73 16.89
N ASP A 125 -3.36 8.29 18.07
CA ASP A 125 -4.69 8.70 18.57
C ASP A 125 -5.75 7.59 18.46
N GLY A 126 -5.34 6.33 18.65
CA GLY A 126 -6.22 5.17 18.54
C GLY A 126 -6.71 4.90 17.12
N LYS A 127 -6.01 5.40 16.08
CA LYS A 127 -6.35 5.20 14.67
C LYS A 127 -5.27 4.38 13.96
N ALA A 128 -5.72 3.63 12.94
CA ALA A 128 -4.87 2.91 12.01
C ALA A 128 -4.70 3.73 10.71
N PRO A 129 -3.55 3.62 10.03
CA PRO A 129 -3.38 4.15 8.69
C PRO A 129 -4.03 3.23 7.65
N SER A 130 -4.21 3.72 6.42
CA SER A 130 -4.29 2.84 5.25
C SER A 130 -2.89 2.40 4.84
N VAL A 131 -2.77 1.16 4.37
CA VAL A 131 -1.51 0.52 3.99
C VAL A 131 -1.55 0.21 2.50
N ALA A 132 -0.56 0.65 1.75
CA ALA A 132 -0.35 0.23 0.37
C ALA A 132 0.97 -0.53 0.22
N ILE A 133 0.97 -1.59 -0.57
CA ILE A 133 2.13 -2.42 -0.89
C ILE A 133 2.26 -2.46 -2.40
N MET A 134 3.44 -2.10 -2.93
CA MET A 134 3.76 -2.23 -4.35
C MET A 134 4.74 -3.36 -4.56
N LEU A 135 4.36 -4.36 -5.36
CA LEU A 135 5.20 -5.47 -5.77
C LEU A 135 5.76 -5.21 -7.18
N GLY A 136 7.07 -5.34 -7.31
CA GLY A 136 7.79 -5.32 -8.57
C GLY A 136 8.39 -6.69 -8.90
N ASN A 137 8.49 -6.97 -10.20
CA ASN A 137 9.20 -8.13 -10.74
C ASN A 137 10.48 -7.66 -11.46
N GLU A 138 11.27 -8.61 -11.97
CA GLU A 138 12.52 -8.30 -12.67
C GLU A 138 12.31 -7.67 -14.07
N ALA A 139 11.11 -7.73 -14.66
CA ALA A 139 10.83 -7.15 -15.97
C ALA A 139 11.01 -5.62 -15.96
N LEU A 140 10.85 -4.98 -14.80
CA LEU A 140 11.23 -3.58 -14.56
C LEU A 140 12.27 -3.47 -13.45
N LYS A 141 13.49 -3.93 -13.72
CA LYS A 141 14.61 -3.90 -12.77
C LYS A 141 14.75 -2.56 -12.03
N SER A 142 14.76 -1.42 -12.74
CA SER A 142 14.88 -0.10 -12.10
C SER A 142 13.71 0.25 -11.19
N THR A 143 12.50 -0.16 -11.55
CA THR A 143 11.29 0.07 -10.75
C THR A 143 11.30 -0.82 -9.51
N ALA A 144 11.70 -2.08 -9.66
CA ALA A 144 11.88 -3.00 -8.54
C ALA A 144 12.97 -2.51 -7.55
N GLN A 145 14.08 -1.96 -8.06
CA GLN A 145 15.16 -1.39 -7.23
C GLN A 145 14.73 -0.13 -6.45
N ALA A 146 13.79 0.65 -6.98
CA ALA A 146 13.32 1.89 -6.40
C ALA A 146 12.11 1.72 -5.45
N GLY A 147 11.41 0.57 -5.49
CA GLY A 147 10.26 0.30 -4.61
C GLY A 147 9.10 1.27 -4.86
N CYS A 148 8.40 1.68 -3.79
CA CYS A 148 7.28 2.63 -3.89
C CYS A 148 7.66 3.95 -4.56
N TRP A 149 8.91 4.40 -4.40
CA TRP A 149 9.39 5.63 -5.01
C TRP A 149 9.40 5.56 -6.54
N ALA A 150 9.41 4.36 -7.13
CA ALA A 150 9.44 4.21 -8.58
C ALA A 150 8.23 4.82 -9.29
N ALA A 151 7.10 4.91 -8.60
CA ALA A 151 5.86 5.51 -9.07
C ALA A 151 5.65 6.95 -8.58
N CYS A 152 6.61 7.52 -7.83
CA CYS A 152 6.64 8.93 -7.45
C CYS A 152 7.28 9.76 -8.57
N HIS A 153 6.73 10.95 -8.82
CA HIS A 153 7.16 11.84 -9.88
C HIS A 153 7.09 13.31 -9.45
N ASP A 154 7.92 14.16 -10.05
CA ASP A 154 8.07 15.58 -9.66
C ASP A 154 6.84 16.42 -10.05
N ASP A 155 6.03 15.94 -10.99
CA ASP A 155 4.74 16.50 -11.44
C ASP A 155 3.52 15.90 -10.71
N ALA A 156 3.72 15.21 -9.58
CA ALA A 156 2.61 14.70 -8.78
C ALA A 156 1.93 15.85 -8.00
N PRO A 157 0.64 15.71 -7.63
CA PRO A 157 -0.06 16.70 -6.83
C PRO A 157 0.73 17.10 -5.57
N GLY A 158 1.02 18.40 -5.43
CA GLY A 158 1.77 18.97 -4.31
C GLY A 158 3.30 18.84 -4.40
N MET A 159 3.85 18.35 -5.51
CA MET A 159 5.30 18.29 -5.77
C MET A 159 5.80 19.54 -6.50
N ALA A 160 7.12 19.71 -6.59
CA ALA A 160 7.76 20.93 -7.12
C ALA A 160 7.36 21.30 -8.57
N SER A 161 7.04 20.32 -9.40
CA SER A 161 6.61 20.52 -10.79
C SER A 161 5.11 20.28 -11.00
N ASP A 162 4.30 20.28 -9.93
CA ASP A 162 2.85 20.19 -10.05
C ASP A 162 2.30 21.36 -10.89
N SER A 163 1.71 21.02 -12.03
CA SER A 163 1.11 21.96 -12.96
C SER A 163 -0.42 21.98 -12.91
N GLY A 164 -1.01 21.34 -11.90
CA GLY A 164 -2.47 21.23 -11.74
C GLY A 164 -3.12 20.18 -12.64
N GLN A 165 -2.34 19.38 -13.36
CA GLN A 165 -2.83 18.27 -14.20
C GLN A 165 -3.47 17.13 -13.39
N LYS A 166 -3.24 17.10 -12.06
CA LYS A 166 -3.76 16.07 -11.15
C LYS A 166 -3.36 14.65 -11.58
N LEU A 167 -2.13 14.50 -12.05
CA LEU A 167 -1.60 13.22 -12.48
C LEU A 167 -1.41 12.30 -11.26
N GLY A 168 -2.15 11.19 -11.24
CA GLY A 168 -1.88 10.11 -10.30
C GLY A 168 -0.59 9.37 -10.65
N LYS A 169 -0.28 8.33 -9.85
CA LYS A 169 0.90 7.48 -10.01
C LYS A 169 1.03 6.93 -11.44
N TYR A 170 2.23 7.01 -12.02
CA TYR A 170 2.57 6.37 -13.30
C TYR A 170 4.04 5.93 -13.32
N LEU A 171 4.38 5.03 -14.24
CA LEU A 171 5.75 4.59 -14.48
C LEU A 171 6.34 5.32 -15.69
N PRO A 172 7.64 5.70 -15.67
CA PRO A 172 8.30 6.37 -16.80
C PRO A 172 8.16 5.62 -18.13
N ARG A 173 8.08 4.28 -18.08
CA ARG A 173 7.87 3.40 -19.23
C ARG A 173 6.61 3.73 -20.04
N SER A 174 5.57 4.26 -19.39
CA SER A 174 4.30 4.62 -20.02
C SER A 174 4.33 5.95 -20.77
N ARG A 175 5.42 6.72 -20.64
CA ARG A 175 5.56 8.05 -21.25
C ARG A 175 6.48 8.00 -22.46
N SER A 176 6.14 8.78 -23.48
CA SER A 176 6.95 8.99 -24.68
C SER A 176 8.08 9.99 -24.44
N ARG A 177 7.93 10.83 -23.41
CA ARG A 177 8.92 11.81 -22.97
C ARG A 177 8.96 11.83 -21.44
N ASN A 178 10.15 11.62 -20.87
CA ASN A 178 10.43 11.84 -19.45
C ASN A 178 11.43 12.98 -19.32
N THR A 179 11.19 13.89 -18.39
CA THR A 179 12.05 15.05 -18.13
C THR A 179 12.19 15.26 -16.63
N ALA A 180 13.12 16.13 -16.21
CA ALA A 180 13.34 16.42 -14.80
C ALA A 180 12.11 16.94 -14.04
N THR A 181 11.11 17.46 -14.76
CA THR A 181 9.82 17.95 -14.23
C THR A 181 8.70 16.93 -14.42
N GLY A 182 9.01 15.67 -14.72
CA GLY A 182 8.04 14.62 -15.02
C GLY A 182 7.78 14.39 -16.51
N GLY A 183 6.90 13.42 -16.78
CA GLY A 183 6.48 13.01 -18.12
C GLY A 183 5.13 13.58 -18.54
N GLY A 184 4.35 14.17 -17.62
CA GLY A 184 3.09 14.83 -17.93
C GLY A 184 2.09 13.95 -18.68
N ASP A 185 1.32 14.59 -19.56
CA ASP A 185 0.35 13.96 -20.48
C ASP A 185 0.98 13.23 -21.68
N SER A 186 2.29 12.99 -21.70
CA SER A 186 2.98 12.34 -22.84
C SER A 186 2.76 10.81 -22.90
N VAL A 187 1.56 10.34 -22.52
CA VAL A 187 1.17 8.93 -22.46
C VAL A 187 1.37 8.26 -23.82
N ARG A 188 2.01 7.08 -23.82
CA ARG A 188 2.20 6.27 -25.03
C ARG A 188 0.87 5.72 -25.56
N PRO A 189 0.78 5.38 -26.86
CA PRO A 189 -0.40 4.76 -27.43
C PRO A 189 -0.80 3.47 -26.69
N GLN A 190 -2.11 3.21 -26.58
CA GLN A 190 -2.65 2.07 -25.83
C GLN A 190 -2.05 0.73 -26.26
N ALA A 191 -1.85 0.50 -27.56
CA ALA A 191 -1.26 -0.73 -28.06
C ALA A 191 0.17 -0.98 -27.52
N GLU A 192 0.96 0.08 -27.29
CA GLU A 192 2.28 -0.04 -26.65
C GLU A 192 2.17 -0.32 -25.15
N LEU A 193 1.15 0.24 -24.49
CA LEU A 193 0.89 0.00 -23.07
C LEU A 193 0.41 -1.44 -22.83
N ASP A 194 -0.44 -1.97 -23.72
CA ASP A 194 -0.92 -3.35 -23.64
C ASP A 194 0.24 -4.35 -23.80
N VAL A 195 1.17 -4.07 -24.73
CA VAL A 195 2.40 -4.87 -24.90
C VAL A 195 3.27 -4.80 -23.64
N ALA A 196 3.46 -3.62 -23.07
CA ALA A 196 4.21 -3.44 -21.83
C ALA A 196 3.58 -4.21 -20.66
N LEU A 197 2.25 -4.08 -20.50
CA LEU A 197 1.50 -4.76 -19.46
C LEU A 197 1.59 -6.29 -19.59
N ALA A 198 1.43 -6.81 -20.81
CA ALA A 198 1.59 -8.24 -21.10
C ALA A 198 3.02 -8.75 -20.87
N ALA A 199 4.03 -7.89 -21.05
CA ALA A 199 5.43 -8.20 -20.76
C ALA A 199 5.77 -8.12 -19.25
N GLY A 200 4.82 -7.80 -18.39
CA GLY A 200 5.05 -7.67 -16.96
C GLY A 200 5.63 -6.33 -16.54
N GLU A 201 5.63 -5.31 -17.42
CA GLU A 201 6.22 -4.00 -17.16
C GLU A 201 5.30 -3.10 -16.32
N PHE A 202 4.87 -3.56 -15.15
CA PHE A 202 4.00 -2.84 -14.24
C PHE A 202 4.37 -3.11 -12.77
N LEU A 203 3.84 -2.30 -11.85
CA LEU A 203 3.81 -2.61 -10.42
C LEU A 203 2.46 -3.18 -10.05
N ASP A 204 2.42 -4.30 -9.33
CA ASP A 204 1.19 -4.81 -8.71
C ASP A 204 1.01 -4.11 -7.35
N VAL A 205 -0.23 -3.76 -7.01
CA VAL A 205 -0.57 -2.95 -5.85
C VAL A 205 -1.58 -3.70 -5.01
N LEU A 206 -1.33 -3.76 -3.72
CA LEU A 206 -2.27 -4.22 -2.71
C LEU A 206 -2.53 -3.05 -1.77
N GLU A 207 -3.79 -2.84 -1.41
CA GLU A 207 -4.18 -1.81 -0.46
C GLU A 207 -5.08 -2.40 0.62
N ILE A 208 -4.85 -1.96 1.86
CA ILE A 208 -5.68 -2.23 3.02
C ILE A 208 -6.08 -0.88 3.59
N GLU A 209 -7.35 -0.53 3.49
CA GLU A 209 -7.86 0.68 4.11
C GLU A 209 -7.82 0.58 5.64
N ALA A 210 -7.83 1.72 6.33
CA ALA A 210 -8.02 1.77 7.78
C ALA A 210 -9.32 1.08 8.25
N SER A 211 -10.32 0.95 7.36
CA SER A 211 -11.57 0.21 7.58
C SER A 211 -11.39 -1.32 7.60
N GLY A 212 -10.27 -1.81 7.06
CA GLY A 212 -9.98 -3.22 6.83
C GLY A 212 -10.39 -3.73 5.44
N THR A 213 -11.02 -2.89 4.61
CA THR A 213 -11.32 -3.21 3.21
C THR A 213 -10.01 -3.42 2.45
N GLY A 214 -9.94 -4.50 1.68
CA GLY A 214 -8.81 -4.83 0.82
C GLY A 214 -9.12 -4.56 -0.64
N GLU A 215 -8.20 -3.91 -1.32
CA GLU A 215 -8.25 -3.71 -2.77
C GLU A 215 -6.94 -4.12 -3.41
N ARG A 216 -6.97 -4.29 -4.73
CA ARG A 216 -5.76 -4.54 -5.51
C ARG A 216 -5.79 -3.78 -6.82
N GLY A 217 -4.62 -3.43 -7.32
CA GLY A 217 -4.50 -2.72 -8.58
C GLY A 217 -3.13 -2.82 -9.21
N HIS A 218 -2.89 -2.10 -10.28
CA HIS A 218 -1.55 -2.00 -10.86
C HIS A 218 -1.25 -0.58 -11.31
N VAL A 219 0.04 -0.29 -11.45
CA VAL A 219 0.54 0.97 -12.00
C VAL A 219 1.37 0.71 -13.26
N LEU A 220 0.95 1.32 -14.36
CA LEU A 220 1.76 1.50 -15.57
C LEU A 220 1.61 2.94 -16.07
N ASP A 221 0.50 3.25 -16.73
CA ASP A 221 0.19 4.60 -17.23
C ASP A 221 -0.51 5.48 -16.19
N LYS A 222 -1.29 4.82 -15.33
CA LYS A 222 -1.97 5.33 -14.15
C LYS A 222 -2.16 4.20 -13.13
N LEU A 223 -2.65 4.52 -11.94
CA LEU A 223 -3.14 3.54 -10.98
C LEU A 223 -4.52 3.02 -11.41
N HIS A 224 -4.64 1.71 -11.58
CA HIS A 224 -5.90 1.01 -11.84
C HIS A 224 -6.23 0.10 -10.66
N MET A 225 -7.19 0.48 -9.81
CA MET A 225 -7.65 -0.32 -8.68
C MET A 225 -8.88 -1.16 -9.03
N GLY A 226 -9.09 -2.23 -8.28
CA GLY A 226 -10.24 -3.12 -8.37
C GLY A 226 -10.30 -4.09 -7.20
N GLU A 227 -11.19 -5.06 -7.32
CA GLU A 227 -11.47 -6.00 -6.23
C GLU A 227 -10.29 -6.93 -5.94
N LEU A 228 -10.01 -7.11 -4.64
CA LEU A 228 -9.08 -8.11 -4.15
C LEU A 228 -9.72 -9.50 -4.20
N VAL A 229 -9.13 -10.41 -4.98
CA VAL A 229 -9.36 -11.85 -4.81
C VAL A 229 -8.52 -12.30 -3.63
N GLY A 230 -9.15 -12.51 -2.47
CA GLY A 230 -8.47 -12.83 -1.23
C GLY A 230 -9.20 -12.25 -0.03
N ALA A 231 -8.45 -11.94 1.01
CA ALA A 231 -8.97 -11.35 2.24
C ALA A 231 -8.04 -10.26 2.74
N ALA A 232 -8.59 -9.23 3.36
CA ALA A 232 -7.83 -8.23 4.08
C ALA A 232 -8.50 -7.90 5.41
N SER A 233 -7.73 -7.32 6.32
CA SER A 233 -8.25 -6.75 7.56
C SER A 233 -7.33 -5.66 8.10
N MET A 234 -7.90 -4.81 8.92
CA MET A 234 -7.21 -3.87 9.77
C MET A 234 -7.81 -3.95 11.16
N ARG A 235 -6.98 -4.03 12.20
CA ARG A 235 -7.43 -3.97 13.59
C ARG A 235 -6.45 -3.18 14.44
N ILE A 236 -6.92 -2.70 15.58
CA ILE A 236 -6.08 -2.09 16.61
C ILE A 236 -6.11 -2.97 17.84
N GLU A 237 -4.93 -3.37 18.31
CA GLU A 237 -4.74 -4.18 19.50
C GLU A 237 -3.51 -3.69 20.26
N ASN A 238 -3.64 -3.53 21.58
CA ASN A 238 -2.54 -3.14 22.46
C ASN A 238 -1.77 -1.87 22.00
N GLY A 239 -2.50 -0.86 21.50
CA GLY A 239 -1.90 0.39 21.02
C GLY A 239 -1.18 0.29 19.68
N ARG A 240 -1.31 -0.84 18.97
CA ARG A 240 -0.74 -1.06 17.65
C ARG A 240 -1.86 -1.33 16.65
N TRP A 241 -1.67 -0.88 15.41
CA TRP A 241 -2.47 -1.40 14.31
C TRP A 241 -1.84 -2.69 13.79
N VAL A 242 -2.68 -3.61 13.31
CA VAL A 242 -2.29 -4.83 12.63
C VAL A 242 -3.11 -4.95 11.36
N ALA A 243 -2.41 -4.93 10.24
CA ALA A 243 -2.97 -5.06 8.90
C ALA A 243 -2.59 -6.44 8.36
N GLU A 244 -3.55 -7.16 7.81
CA GLU A 244 -3.31 -8.47 7.21
C GLU A 244 -3.97 -8.53 5.84
N ILE A 245 -3.24 -9.06 4.85
CA ILE A 245 -3.74 -9.24 3.49
C ILE A 245 -3.29 -10.58 2.92
N GLN A 246 -4.20 -11.22 2.21
CA GLN A 246 -4.01 -12.48 1.52
C GLN A 246 -4.29 -12.26 0.04
N ARG A 247 -3.42 -12.81 -0.82
CA ARG A 247 -3.68 -12.94 -2.27
C ARG A 247 -3.22 -14.32 -2.78
N PRO A 248 -3.86 -14.85 -3.84
CA PRO A 248 -3.36 -16.02 -4.55
C PRO A 248 -1.93 -15.83 -5.04
N LEU A 249 -1.13 -16.90 -5.08
CA LEU A 249 0.20 -16.88 -5.70
C LEU A 249 0.09 -16.69 -7.22
N GLN A 250 -0.87 -17.38 -7.84
CA GLN A 250 -1.12 -17.27 -9.27
C GLN A 250 -1.78 -15.94 -9.63
N ALA A 251 -1.43 -15.40 -10.79
CA ALA A 251 -2.12 -14.24 -11.35
C ALA A 251 -3.54 -14.65 -11.79
N ALA A 252 -4.55 -13.91 -11.33
CA ALA A 252 -5.95 -14.11 -11.73
C ALA A 252 -6.36 -13.25 -12.94
N GLY A 253 -5.45 -12.43 -13.48
CA GLY A 253 -5.72 -11.58 -14.63
C GLY A 253 -4.57 -10.63 -14.98
N SER A 254 -4.83 -9.72 -15.93
CA SER A 254 -3.86 -8.70 -16.36
C SER A 254 -3.48 -7.75 -15.21
N GLY A 255 -2.23 -7.27 -15.24
CA GLY A 255 -1.71 -6.39 -14.20
C GLY A 255 -1.56 -7.08 -12.84
N GLN A 256 -1.44 -8.41 -12.78
CA GLN A 256 -1.13 -9.14 -11.55
C GLN A 256 0.16 -9.93 -11.71
N ILE A 257 1.02 -9.88 -10.69
CA ILE A 257 2.27 -10.64 -10.71
C ILE A 257 2.00 -12.07 -10.22
N ALA A 258 2.34 -13.08 -11.03
CA ALA A 258 2.41 -14.45 -10.56
C ALA A 258 3.65 -14.61 -9.65
N LEU A 259 3.43 -15.13 -8.44
CA LEU A 259 4.44 -15.37 -7.43
C LEU A 259 4.86 -16.83 -7.45
N GLU A 260 6.10 -17.08 -7.81
CA GLU A 260 6.66 -18.41 -7.95
C GLU A 260 7.68 -18.69 -6.84
N ALA A 261 7.65 -19.91 -6.31
CA ALA A 261 8.62 -20.35 -5.32
C ALA A 261 10.06 -20.24 -5.85
N GLY A 262 10.97 -19.78 -4.99
CA GLY A 262 12.39 -19.60 -5.34
C GLY A 262 12.70 -18.34 -6.16
N LYS A 263 11.70 -17.56 -6.57
CA LYS A 263 11.93 -16.22 -7.15
C LYS A 263 11.98 -15.14 -6.08
N VAL A 264 12.69 -14.07 -6.40
CA VAL A 264 12.78 -12.85 -5.59
C VAL A 264 11.98 -11.74 -6.27
N TYR A 265 11.19 -11.06 -5.47
CA TYR A 265 10.41 -9.90 -5.83
C TYR A 265 10.87 -8.72 -4.97
N HIS A 266 10.52 -7.51 -5.38
CA HIS A 266 10.77 -6.33 -4.56
C HIS A 266 9.44 -5.76 -4.11
N LEU A 267 9.36 -5.33 -2.85
CA LEU A 267 8.20 -4.64 -2.32
C LEU A 267 8.56 -3.29 -1.73
N GLY A 268 7.70 -2.31 -1.95
CA GLY A 268 7.68 -1.07 -1.20
C GLY A 268 6.38 -0.97 -0.41
N ILE A 269 6.42 -0.24 0.70
CA ILE A 269 5.25 0.02 1.55
C ILE A 269 4.99 1.53 1.58
N ALA A 270 3.72 1.92 1.62
CA ALA A 270 3.29 3.27 1.96
C ALA A 270 2.21 3.26 3.07
N LEU A 271 2.28 4.24 3.97
CA LEU A 271 1.29 4.48 5.03
C LEU A 271 0.63 5.84 4.85
N HIS A 272 -0.71 5.85 4.80
CA HIS A 272 -1.52 7.06 4.68
C HIS A 272 -2.34 7.20 5.97
N ASP A 273 -2.14 8.29 6.72
CA ASP A 273 -2.97 8.55 7.91
C ASP A 273 -4.39 8.95 7.49
N PRO A 274 -5.43 8.66 8.30
CA PRO A 274 -6.78 9.06 7.98
C PRO A 274 -6.90 10.57 7.73
N GLY A 275 -7.38 10.95 6.55
CA GLY A 275 -7.54 12.35 6.14
C GLY A 275 -6.29 13.01 5.58
N SER A 276 -5.17 12.29 5.39
CA SER A 276 -4.06 12.79 4.60
C SER A 276 -4.37 12.70 3.11
N GLU A 277 -3.88 13.67 2.33
CA GLU A 277 -4.08 13.73 0.88
C GLU A 277 -2.75 13.96 0.15
N GLY A 278 -2.70 13.57 -1.11
CA GLY A 278 -1.57 13.83 -1.99
C GLY A 278 -0.26 13.25 -1.47
N ARG A 279 0.75 14.11 -1.28
CA ARG A 279 2.11 13.71 -0.91
C ARG A 279 2.30 13.33 0.56
N ASP A 280 1.29 13.52 1.41
CA ASP A 280 1.42 13.33 2.85
C ASP A 280 1.26 11.86 3.27
N HIS A 281 2.33 11.09 3.07
CA HIS A 281 2.43 9.68 3.45
C HIS A 281 3.88 9.29 3.77
N LEU A 282 4.07 8.18 4.50
CA LEU A 282 5.40 7.60 4.70
C LEU A 282 5.61 6.46 3.71
N VAL A 283 6.84 6.29 3.22
CA VAL A 283 7.23 5.20 2.32
C VAL A 283 8.44 4.44 2.84
N SER A 284 8.54 3.16 2.49
CA SER A 284 9.77 2.39 2.68
C SER A 284 10.70 2.49 1.47
N LEU A 285 11.99 2.25 1.69
CA LEU A 285 12.87 1.78 0.61
C LEU A 285 12.43 0.37 0.18
N ALA A 286 12.82 -0.05 -1.03
CA ALA A 286 12.48 -1.37 -1.55
C ALA A 286 13.09 -2.48 -0.68
N ARG A 287 12.32 -3.52 -0.37
CA ARG A 287 12.77 -4.72 0.33
C ARG A 287 12.59 -5.93 -0.56
N SER A 288 13.55 -6.83 -0.54
CA SER A 288 13.46 -8.10 -1.27
C SER A 288 12.54 -9.08 -0.55
N LEU A 289 11.69 -9.77 -1.31
CA LEU A 289 10.76 -10.80 -0.86
C LEU A 289 11.02 -12.08 -1.64
N SER A 290 11.33 -13.17 -0.96
CA SER A 290 11.38 -14.51 -1.56
C SER A 290 10.16 -15.34 -1.20
N ILE A 291 9.72 -16.20 -2.12
CA ILE A 291 8.56 -17.08 -1.94
C ILE A 291 9.03 -18.51 -1.62
N GLY A 292 8.56 -19.05 -0.50
CA GLY A 292 8.88 -20.39 0.00
C GLY A 292 10.25 -20.49 0.67
N SER A 293 11.32 -20.18 -0.05
CA SER A 293 12.69 -20.23 0.46
C SER A 293 13.61 -19.29 -0.33
N GLY A 294 14.81 -19.03 0.20
CA GLY A 294 15.82 -18.20 -0.45
C GLY A 294 16.48 -17.20 0.51
N SER A 295 17.35 -16.35 -0.04
CA SER A 295 17.95 -15.24 0.68
C SER A 295 17.31 -13.94 0.21
N ALA A 296 16.56 -13.30 1.09
CA ALA A 296 15.91 -12.01 0.88
C ALA A 296 15.70 -11.32 2.24
N ASP A 297 15.38 -10.03 2.23
CA ASP A 297 15.05 -9.29 3.45
C ASP A 297 13.83 -9.87 4.16
N ILE A 298 12.88 -10.37 3.38
CA ILE A 298 11.68 -11.07 3.84
C ILE A 298 11.58 -12.42 3.12
N VAL A 299 11.38 -13.50 3.87
CA VAL A 299 11.15 -14.84 3.34
C VAL A 299 9.74 -15.27 3.68
N ALA A 300 8.88 -15.42 2.67
CA ALA A 300 7.55 -15.97 2.84
C ALA A 300 7.63 -17.50 2.92
N ALA A 301 8.01 -18.02 4.09
CA ALA A 301 8.13 -19.46 4.31
C ALA A 301 6.76 -20.15 4.26
N SER A 302 6.75 -21.39 3.77
CA SER A 302 5.54 -22.23 3.76
C SER A 302 5.14 -22.66 5.16
N GLN A 303 3.83 -22.65 5.43
CA GLN A 303 3.21 -23.14 6.67
C GLN A 303 2.08 -24.12 6.39
#